data_AF-A0AAD5Q433-F1
#
_entry.id   AF-A0AAD5Q433-F1
#
_cell.length_a   1.000
_cell.length_b   1.000
_cell.length_c   1.000
_cell.angle_alpha   90.00
_cell.angle_beta   90.00
_cell.angle_gamma   90.00
#
_symmetry.space_group_name_H-M   'P 1'
#
loop_
_entity.id
_entity.type
_entity.pdbx_description
1 polymer ?
#
loop_
_entity_poly.entity_id
_entity_poly.type
_entity_poly.pdbx_seq_one_letter_code
_entity_poly.pdbx_strand_id
1 'polypeptide(L)'
;MIDCHQSAAERNATLGPLQIDYVYLHYCLFAGAPLISYGVLFLWLCLLFFVLGSTADGYFSPTLASISDKLRIPYDVAGVTFLAFGNGAPDVFSAIAAYGSGVGETGINELLGGSLFVSTVVVGCIALASA
;
A
#
# COMPACT_ATOMS: atom_id res chain seq x y z
N MET A 1 -11.37 7.05 -21.22
CA MET A 1 -10.23 7.52 -22.04
C MET A 1 -9.52 8.56 -21.19
N ILE A 2 -8.21 8.45 -20.97
CA ILE A 2 -7.48 9.36 -20.06
C ILE A 2 -7.14 10.63 -20.84
N ASP A 3 -7.62 11.78 -20.37
CA ASP A 3 -7.38 13.08 -20.99
C ASP A 3 -6.06 13.68 -20.50
N CYS A 4 -5.03 13.70 -21.37
CA CYS A 4 -3.71 14.26 -21.08
C CYS A 4 -3.69 15.79 -20.84
N HIS A 5 -4.85 16.43 -20.91
CA HIS A 5 -5.06 17.87 -20.72
C HIS A 5 -5.73 18.20 -19.37
N GLN A 6 -5.63 17.31 -18.38
CA GLN A 6 -6.27 17.47 -17.07
C GLN A 6 -5.73 18.65 -16.24
N SER A 7 -6.64 19.31 -15.51
CA SER A 7 -6.35 20.43 -14.61
C SER A 7 -5.46 19.98 -13.45
N ALA A 8 -4.65 20.89 -12.88
CA ALA A 8 -3.70 20.56 -11.80
C ALA A 8 -4.35 19.91 -10.57
N ALA A 9 -5.63 20.17 -10.30
CA ALA A 9 -6.39 19.55 -9.23
C ALA A 9 -6.68 18.05 -9.47
N GLU A 10 -6.87 17.63 -10.73
CA GLU A 10 -7.13 16.23 -11.07
C GLU A 10 -5.84 15.39 -11.07
N ARG A 11 -4.69 16.00 -11.41
CA ARG A 11 -3.38 15.34 -11.26
C ARG A 11 -3.07 14.99 -9.81
N ASN A 12 -3.37 15.90 -8.88
CA ASN A 12 -3.18 15.65 -7.46
C ASN A 12 -3.99 14.46 -6.91
N ALA A 13 -5.08 14.08 -7.58
CA ALA A 13 -5.89 12.92 -7.21
C ALA A 13 -5.28 11.59 -7.68
N THR A 14 -4.36 11.61 -8.66
CA THR A 14 -3.67 10.41 -9.19
C THR A 14 -2.22 10.28 -8.73
N LEU A 15 -1.71 11.27 -7.98
CA LEU A 15 -0.41 11.23 -7.35
C LEU A 15 -0.30 10.03 -6.40
N GLY A 16 0.65 9.13 -6.68
CA GLY A 16 1.02 8.09 -5.72
C GLY A 16 1.69 8.66 -4.47
N PRO A 17 1.99 7.82 -3.46
CA PRO A 17 2.64 8.26 -2.21
C PRO A 17 4.02 8.90 -2.42
N LEU A 18 4.67 8.64 -3.55
CA LEU A 18 5.94 9.25 -3.95
C LEU A 18 5.77 10.54 -4.77
N GLN A 19 4.54 11.05 -4.87
CA GLN A 19 4.16 12.21 -5.69
C GLN A 19 4.46 12.08 -7.19
N ILE A 20 4.49 10.85 -7.70
CA ILE A 20 4.72 10.54 -9.12
C ILE A 20 3.40 10.09 -9.76
N ASP A 21 3.02 10.73 -10.87
CA ASP A 21 1.88 10.33 -11.72
C ASP A 21 2.29 9.25 -12.74
N TYR A 22 2.26 7.99 -12.32
CA TYR A 22 2.58 6.85 -13.19
C TYR A 22 1.63 6.74 -14.38
N VAL A 23 0.36 7.08 -14.18
CA VAL A 23 -0.70 6.99 -15.19
C VAL A 23 -0.46 8.01 -16.32
N TYR A 24 -0.15 9.26 -15.96
CA TYR A 24 0.18 10.29 -16.94
C TYR A 24 1.49 9.97 -17.69
N LEU A 25 2.51 9.50 -16.97
CA LEU A 25 3.79 9.14 -17.57
C LEU A 25 3.65 7.97 -18.57
N HIS A 26 2.82 6.97 -18.26
CA HIS A 26 2.56 5.84 -19.14
C HIS A 26 1.72 6.22 -20.37
N TYR A 27 0.57 6.88 -20.15
CA TYR A 27 -0.41 7.13 -21.21
C TYR A 27 -0.15 8.41 -22.03
N CYS A 28 0.48 9.44 -21.45
CA CYS A 28 0.64 10.75 -22.09
C CYS A 28 2.07 11.03 -22.55
N LEU A 29 3.08 10.66 -21.75
CA LEU A 29 4.48 10.89 -22.11
C LEU A 29 5.05 9.79 -23.03
N PHE A 30 4.63 8.54 -22.82
CA PHE A 30 5.15 7.36 -23.56
C PHE A 30 4.12 6.70 -24.49
N ALA A 31 3.08 7.43 -24.92
CA ALA A 31 2.06 6.94 -25.85
C ALA A 31 2.63 6.35 -27.16
N GLY A 32 3.82 6.81 -27.58
CA GLY A 32 4.50 6.36 -28.80
C GLY A 32 5.27 5.04 -28.70
N ALA A 33 5.51 4.49 -27.50
CA ALA A 33 6.31 3.28 -27.31
C ALA A 33 5.88 2.46 -26.07
N PRO A 34 4.76 1.73 -26.13
CA PRO A 34 4.17 1.04 -24.96
C PRO A 34 5.10 -0.04 -24.36
N LEU A 35 5.89 -0.73 -25.20
CA LEU A 35 6.83 -1.77 -24.74
C LEU A 35 7.91 -1.22 -23.80
N ILE A 36 8.47 -0.05 -24.14
CA ILE A 36 9.48 0.61 -23.31
C ILE A 36 8.86 1.05 -21.98
N SER A 37 7.63 1.58 -22.03
CA SER A 37 6.94 2.02 -20.83
C SER A 37 6.69 0.89 -19.84
N TYR A 38 6.18 -0.27 -20.31
CA TYR A 38 6.03 -1.45 -19.45
C TYR A 38 7.36 -1.94 -18.88
N GLY A 39 8.43 -1.94 -19.69
CA GLY A 39 9.77 -2.31 -19.22
C GLY A 39 10.30 -1.39 -18.11
N VAL A 40 10.14 -0.07 -18.26
CA VAL A 40 10.56 0.92 -17.26
C VAL A 40 9.72 0.81 -15.98
N LEU A 41 8.40 0.63 -16.10
CA LEU A 41 7.51 0.42 -14.95
C LEU A 41 7.86 -0.86 -14.18
N PHE A 42 8.15 -1.94 -14.90
CA PHE A 42 8.56 -3.21 -14.28
C PHE A 42 9.91 -3.06 -13.56
N LEU A 43 10.89 -2.43 -14.21
CA LEU A 43 12.19 -2.17 -13.60
C LEU A 43 12.07 -1.26 -12.36
N TRP A 44 11.23 -0.23 -12.43
CA TRP A 44 10.91 0.64 -11.31
C TRP A 44 10.27 -0.13 -10.15
N LEU A 45 9.31 -1.00 -10.43
CA LEU A 45 8.68 -1.88 -9.43
C LEU A 45 9.71 -2.78 -8.74
N CYS A 46 10.61 -3.41 -9.52
CA CYS A 46 11.68 -4.24 -8.96
C CYS A 46 12.62 -3.43 -8.06
N LEU A 47 12.96 -2.19 -8.45
CA LEU A 47 13.79 -1.30 -7.64
C LEU A 47 13.09 -0.97 -6.31
N LEU A 48 11.82 -0.59 -6.35
CA LEU A 48 11.04 -0.30 -5.13
C LEU A 48 11.00 -1.50 -4.19
N PHE A 49 10.76 -2.71 -4.72
CA PHE A 49 10.75 -3.93 -3.93
C PHE A 49 12.12 -4.24 -3.33
N PHE A 50 13.20 -4.05 -4.09
CA PHE A 50 14.57 -4.22 -3.62
C PHE A 50 14.90 -3.26 -2.47
N VAL A 51 14.55 -1.98 -2.62
CA VAL A 51 14.79 -0.97 -1.57
C VAL A 51 13.95 -1.26 -0.32
N LEU A 52 12.67 -1.62 -0.48
CA LEU A 52 11.80 -2.03 0.63
C LEU A 52 12.36 -3.25 1.38
N GLY A 53 12.77 -4.28 0.64
CA GLY A 53 13.36 -5.48 1.23
C GLY A 53 14.67 -5.21 1.95
N SER A 54 15.59 -4.46 1.33
CA SER A 54 16.87 -4.10 1.95
C SER A 54 16.68 -3.23 3.21
N THR A 55 15.72 -2.32 3.19
CA THR A 55 15.39 -1.49 4.35
C THR A 55 14.74 -2.31 5.46
N ALA A 56 13.88 -3.27 5.09
CA ALA A 56 13.24 -4.16 6.05
C ALA A 56 14.27 -5.04 6.78
N ASP A 57 15.23 -5.60 6.04
CA ASP A 57 16.30 -6.42 6.62
C ASP A 57 17.25 -5.58 7.48
N GLY A 58 17.69 -4.41 6.98
CA GLY A 58 18.68 -3.58 7.65
C GLY A 58 18.17 -2.75 8.85
N TYR A 59 16.90 -2.35 8.85
CA TYR A 59 16.37 -1.42 9.86
C TYR A 59 15.12 -1.94 10.57
N PHE A 60 14.17 -2.52 9.84
CA PHE A 60 12.91 -2.98 10.42
C PHE A 60 13.13 -4.19 11.34
N SER A 61 13.91 -5.17 10.89
CA SER A 61 14.25 -6.39 11.64
C SER A 61 14.94 -6.12 13.00
N PRO A 62 16.06 -5.37 13.09
CA PRO A 62 16.69 -5.09 14.38
C PRO A 62 15.82 -4.23 15.31
N THR A 63 14.99 -3.35 14.75
CA THR A 63 14.04 -2.56 15.52
C THR A 63 12.95 -3.44 16.16
N LEU A 64 12.41 -4.39 15.40
CA LEU A 64 11.46 -5.38 15.90
C LEU A 64 12.07 -6.26 17.00
N ALA A 65 13.33 -6.67 16.87
CA ALA A 65 14.03 -7.45 17.90
C ALA A 65 14.13 -6.66 19.22
N SER A 66 14.45 -5.37 19.12
CA SER A 66 14.52 -4.48 20.29
C SER A 66 13.15 -4.27 20.96
N ILE A 67 12.06 -4.21 20.17
CA ILE A 67 10.70 -4.09 20.70
C ILE A 67 10.22 -5.42 21.31
N SER A 68 10.49 -6.53 20.63
CA SER A 68 10.20 -7.90 21.08
C SER A 68 10.83 -8.19 22.44
N ASP A 69 12.08 -7.77 22.66
CA ASP A 69 12.77 -7.92 23.95
C ASP A 69 12.09 -7.13 25.08
N LYS A 70 11.72 -5.87 24.80
CA LYS A 70 11.04 -5.00 25.77
C LYS A 70 9.63 -5.48 26.13
N LEU A 71 8.88 -5.97 25.14
CA LEU A 71 7.50 -6.41 25.33
C LEU A 71 7.38 -7.90 25.69
N ARG A 72 8.49 -8.66 25.65
CA ARG A 72 8.53 -10.13 25.84
C ARG A 72 7.58 -10.90 24.90
N ILE A 73 7.47 -10.48 23.65
CA ILE A 73 6.66 -11.13 22.61
C ILE A 73 7.57 -11.81 21.59
N PRO A 74 7.21 -12.96 21.00
CA PRO A 74 8.01 -13.58 19.93
C PRO A 74 8.24 -12.63 18.76
N TYR A 75 9.45 -12.66 18.20
CA TYR A 75 9.86 -11.80 17.08
C TYR A 75 8.93 -11.93 15.87
N ASP A 76 8.55 -13.16 15.51
CA ASP A 76 7.68 -13.42 14.35
C ASP A 76 6.29 -12.80 14.53
N VAL A 77 5.76 -12.89 15.76
CA VAL A 77 4.46 -12.30 16.13
C VAL A 77 4.54 -10.77 16.10
N ALA A 78 5.61 -10.20 16.65
CA ALA A 78 5.84 -8.76 16.58
C ALA A 78 5.92 -8.28 15.12
N GLY A 79 6.65 -8.98 14.25
CA GLY A 79 6.80 -8.65 12.84
C GLY A 79 5.46 -8.61 12.10
N VAL A 80 4.65 -9.68 12.20
CA VAL A 80 3.34 -9.72 11.53
C VAL A 80 2.38 -8.68 12.09
N THR A 81 2.40 -8.40 13.40
CA THR A 81 1.52 -7.39 14.01
C THR A 81 1.91 -5.97 13.60
N PHE A 82 3.19 -5.60 13.68
CA PHE A 82 3.63 -4.25 13.30
C PHE A 82 3.49 -4.01 11.80
N LEU A 83 3.69 -5.03 10.96
CA LEU A 83 3.41 -4.94 9.53
C LEU A 83 1.92 -4.72 9.25
N ALA A 84 1.04 -5.50 9.90
CA ALA A 84 -0.40 -5.33 9.79
C ALA A 84 -0.86 -3.96 10.31
N PHE A 85 -0.30 -3.50 11.43
CA PHE A 85 -0.57 -2.20 12.01
C PHE A 85 -0.11 -1.06 11.10
N GLY A 86 1.10 -1.15 10.52
CA GLY A 86 1.62 -0.14 9.60
C GLY A 86 0.78 0.02 8.33
N ASN A 87 0.23 -1.07 7.82
CA ASN A 87 -0.69 -1.03 6.67
C ASN A 87 -2.06 -0.43 7.05
N GLY A 88 -2.64 -0.81 8.20
CA GLY A 88 -3.99 -0.36 8.59
C GLY A 88 -4.07 0.99 9.30
N ALA A 89 -2.96 1.51 9.84
CA ALA A 89 -2.92 2.81 10.49
C ALA A 89 -3.42 3.98 9.61
N PRO A 90 -2.93 4.18 8.36
CA PRO A 90 -3.42 5.26 7.51
C PRO A 90 -4.92 5.16 7.21
N ASP A 91 -5.46 3.95 7.05
CA ASP A 91 -6.89 3.73 6.80
C ASP A 91 -7.74 4.17 8.00
N VAL A 92 -7.30 3.83 9.21
CA VAL A 92 -7.97 4.25 10.45
C VAL A 92 -7.90 5.77 10.62
N PHE A 93 -6.75 6.39 10.37
CA PHE A 93 -6.63 7.85 10.43
C PHE A 93 -7.50 8.55 9.37
N SER A 94 -7.57 8.01 8.17
CA SER A 94 -8.45 8.49 7.10
C SER A 94 -9.93 8.40 7.52
N ALA A 95 -10.36 7.27 8.09
CA ALA A 95 -11.72 7.10 8.58
C ALA A 95 -12.07 8.05 9.74
N ILE A 96 -11.14 8.29 10.67
CA ILE A 96 -11.32 9.27 11.75
C ILE A 96 -11.45 10.69 11.18
N ALA A 97 -10.62 11.05 10.20
CA ALA A 97 -10.70 12.34 9.53
C ALA A 97 -12.04 12.51 8.79
N ALA A 98 -12.51 11.47 8.09
CA ALA A 98 -13.80 11.42 7.42
C ALA A 98 -14.99 11.60 8.39
N TYR A 99 -14.86 11.05 9.61
CA TYR A 99 -15.84 11.23 10.68
C TYR A 99 -15.93 12.69 11.14
N GLY A 100 -14.79 13.38 11.22
CA GLY A 100 -14.73 14.82 11.54
C GLY A 100 -15.33 15.72 10.46
N SER A 101 -15.37 15.27 9.20
CA SER A 101 -15.94 16.01 8.06
C SER A 101 -17.39 15.63 7.72
N GLY A 102 -18.06 14.81 8.53
CA GLY A 102 -19.46 14.42 8.32
C GLY A 102 -19.70 13.36 7.25
N VAL A 103 -18.65 12.69 6.77
CA VAL A 103 -18.69 11.57 5.80
C VAL A 103 -18.21 10.26 6.40
N GLY A 104 -18.28 10.13 7.74
CA GLY A 104 -17.71 9.03 8.51
C GLY A 104 -18.27 7.64 8.18
N GLU A 105 -19.53 7.55 7.75
CA GLU A 105 -20.14 6.29 7.32
C GLU A 105 -19.36 5.65 6.16
N THR A 106 -18.84 6.47 5.23
CA THR A 106 -18.05 6.00 4.09
C THR A 106 -16.72 5.38 4.55
N GLY A 107 -16.04 6.01 5.51
CA GLY A 107 -14.77 5.51 6.05
C GLY A 107 -14.92 4.21 6.83
N ILE A 108 -16.01 4.05 7.59
CA ILE A 108 -16.30 2.81 8.33
C ILE A 108 -16.59 1.65 7.37
N ASN A 109 -17.34 1.92 6.30
CA ASN A 109 -17.66 0.91 5.28
C ASN A 109 -16.39 0.40 4.57
N GLU A 110 -15.42 1.27 4.32
CA GLU A 110 -14.12 0.91 3.73
C GLU A 110 -13.32 -0.02 4.65
N LEU A 111 -13.20 0.33 5.93
CA LEU A 111 -12.50 -0.48 6.94
C LEU A 111 -13.13 -1.87 7.12
N LEU A 112 -14.47 -1.92 7.24
CA LEU A 112 -15.21 -3.18 7.37
C LEU A 112 -15.11 -4.02 6.10
N GLY A 113 -15.21 -3.40 4.92
CA GLY A 113 -15.05 -4.10 3.65
C GLY A 113 -13.67 -4.74 3.50
N GLY A 114 -12.61 -4.00 3.82
CA GLY A 114 -11.23 -4.51 3.77
C GLY A 114 -10.98 -5.67 4.73
N SER A 115 -11.40 -5.52 6.00
CA SER A 115 -11.23 -6.57 7.02
C SER A 115 -12.02 -7.85 6.71
N LEU A 116 -13.25 -7.72 6.19
CA LEU A 116 -14.07 -8.86 5.77
C LEU A 116 -13.49 -9.56 4.53
N PHE A 117 -12.99 -8.80 3.56
CA PHE A 117 -12.33 -9.35 2.37
C PHE A 117 -11.12 -10.21 2.75
N VAL A 118 -10.23 -9.69 3.61
CA VAL A 118 -9.04 -10.43 4.07
C VAL A 118 -9.45 -11.68 4.85
N SER A 119 -10.40 -11.57 5.77
CA SER A 119 -10.80 -12.70 6.62
C SER A 119 -11.54 -13.80 5.87
N THR A 120 -12.30 -13.48 4.82
CA THR A 120 -13.10 -14.47 4.08
C THR A 120 -12.38 -14.98 2.84
N VAL A 121 -11.88 -14.07 2.00
CA VAL A 121 -11.28 -14.42 0.70
C VAL A 121 -9.83 -14.86 0.88
N VAL A 122 -9.00 -14.05 1.55
CA VAL A 122 -7.56 -14.36 1.65
C VAL A 122 -7.32 -15.60 2.51
N VAL A 123 -7.90 -15.66 3.70
CA VAL A 123 -7.79 -16.85 4.58
C VAL A 123 -8.40 -18.08 3.91
N GLY A 124 -9.54 -17.94 3.21
CA GLY A 124 -10.16 -19.02 2.46
C GLY A 124 -9.28 -19.56 1.33
N CYS A 125 -8.67 -18.67 0.55
CA CYS A 125 -7.72 -19.05 -0.51
C CYS A 125 -6.48 -19.74 0.05
N ILE A 126 -5.92 -19.25 1.17
CA ILE A 126 -4.77 -19.89 1.82
C ILE A 126 -5.15 -21.30 2.28
N ALA A 127 -6.31 -21.45 2.94
CA ALA A 127 -6.80 -22.74 3.40
C ALA A 127 -6.95 -23.75 2.24
N LEU A 128 -7.50 -23.31 1.10
CA LEU A 128 -7.63 -24.13 -0.10
C LEU A 128 -6.30 -24.46 -0.78
N ALA A 129 -5.35 -23.53 -0.80
CA ALA A 129 -4.02 -23.75 -1.37
C ALA A 129 -3.11 -24.62 -0.48
N SER A 130 -3.41 -24.66 0.83
CA SER A 130 -2.71 -25.51 1.80
C SER A 130 -3.30 -26.92 1.95
N ALA A 131 -4.43 -27.19 1.31
CA ALA A 131 -5.11 -28.49 1.27
C ALA A 131 -4.65 -29.31 0.05
#